data_AF-A0A9Q3KKW7-F1
#
_entry.id   AF-A0A9Q3KKW7-F1
#
_cell.length_a   1.000
_cell.length_b   1.000
_cell.length_c   1.000
_cell.angle_alpha   90.00
_cell.angle_beta   90.00
_cell.angle_gamma   90.00
#
_symmetry.space_group_name_H-M   'P 1'
#
loop_
_entity.id
_entity.type
_entity.pdbx_description
1 polymer ?
#
loop_
_entity_poly.entity_id
_entity_poly.type
_entity_poly.pdbx_seq_one_letter_code
_entity_poly.pdbx_strand_id
1 'polypeptide(L)' 'EEEPHTTRNRKVEDSPGPVKKIVKARKIRLNGKDQRQYLVRFKNQTADKDKWLAEDALPDGNSYLRRFRGSKRT' A
#
# COMPACT_ATOMS: atom_id res chain seq x y z
N GLU A 1 -36.83 21.27 20.11
CA GLU A 1 -36.77 19.91 19.55
C GLU A 1 -35.30 19.52 19.48
N GLU A 2 -34.95 18.39 20.09
CA GLU A 2 -33.59 17.87 20.27
C GLU A 2 -32.97 17.35 18.94
N GLU A 3 -31.69 17.72 18.70
CA GLU A 3 -30.49 16.99 18.19
C GLU A 3 -30.65 15.68 17.33
N PRO A 4 -29.67 15.29 16.45
CA PRO A 4 -28.25 15.65 16.54
C PRO A 4 -27.49 15.96 15.24
N HIS A 5 -26.44 16.75 15.43
CA HIS A 5 -25.30 16.89 14.54
C HIS A 5 -24.53 15.56 14.40
N THR A 6 -24.55 14.91 13.23
CA THR A 6 -23.54 13.89 12.90
C THR A 6 -23.24 13.80 11.40
N THR A 7 -22.56 14.80 10.85
CA THR A 7 -21.76 14.55 9.65
C THR A 7 -20.32 14.32 10.09
N ARG A 8 -20.12 13.09 10.59
CA ARG A 8 -18.85 12.36 10.73
C ARG A 8 -17.71 12.99 9.93
N ASN A 9 -16.93 13.86 10.59
CA ASN A 9 -15.63 14.34 10.12
C ASN A 9 -14.70 13.13 9.89
N ARG A 10 -14.78 12.50 8.73
CA ARG A 10 -13.72 11.62 8.25
C ARG A 10 -12.62 12.53 7.74
N LYS A 11 -11.84 13.06 8.68
CA LYS A 11 -10.47 13.51 8.41
C LYS A 11 -9.76 12.24 7.93
N VAL A 12 -9.78 12.01 6.62
CA VAL A 12 -9.01 10.94 5.99
C VAL A 12 -7.58 11.37 6.16
N GLU A 13 -7.01 10.93 7.28
CA GLU A 13 -5.61 11.02 7.60
C GLU A 13 -4.84 10.58 6.35
N ASP A 14 -3.97 11.45 5.83
CA ASP A 14 -3.11 11.21 4.65
C ASP A 14 -2.11 10.06 4.87
N SER A 15 -2.25 9.32 5.97
CA SER A 15 -1.60 8.04 6.18
C SER A 15 -2.21 7.04 5.19
N PRO A 16 -1.40 6.46 4.27
CA PRO A 16 -1.90 5.38 3.44
C PRO A 16 -2.42 4.29 4.37
N GLY A 17 -3.72 4.01 4.28
CA GLY A 17 -4.39 3.05 5.16
C GLY A 17 -3.70 1.68 5.16
N PRO A 18 -4.10 0.74 6.05
CA PRO A 18 -3.37 -0.50 6.25
C PRO A 18 -3.17 -1.29 4.94
N VAL A 19 -1.96 -1.81 4.73
CA VAL A 19 -1.61 -2.58 3.52
C VAL A 19 -2.48 -3.84 3.43
N LYS A 20 -3.10 -4.05 2.26
CA LYS A 20 -3.88 -5.25 1.95
C LYS A 20 -2.98 -6.33 1.36
N LYS A 21 -2.26 -6.02 0.27
CA LYS A 21 -1.36 -6.95 -0.41
C LYS A 21 -0.43 -6.23 -1.40
N ILE A 22 0.66 -6.92 -1.77
CA ILE A 22 1.47 -6.55 -2.93
C ILE A 22 0.89 -7.23 -4.17
N VAL A 23 0.71 -6.46 -5.24
CA VAL A 23 0.07 -6.91 -6.50
C VAL A 23 1.11 -7.16 -7.58
N LYS A 24 2.14 -6.30 -7.65
CA LYS A 24 3.22 -6.39 -8.63
C LYS A 24 4.56 -5.98 -8.02
N ALA A 25 5.64 -6.37 -8.67
CA ALA A 25 6.98 -5.90 -8.38
C ALA A 25 7.62 -5.41 -9.68
N ARG A 26 8.46 -4.38 -9.59
CA ARG A 26 9.27 -3.87 -10.70
C ARG A 26 10.67 -3.51 -10.19
N LYS A 27 11.63 -3.49 -11.10
CA LYS A 27 12.97 -2.97 -10.86
C LYS A 27 13.09 -1.66 -11.63
N ILE A 28 13.47 -0.59 -10.93
CA ILE A 28 13.73 0.72 -11.54
C ILE A 28 15.16 1.14 -11.25
N ARG A 29 15.72 2.01 -12.08
CA ARG A 29 17.00 2.65 -11.81
C ARG A 29 16.76 4.10 -11.42
N LEU A 30 17.04 4.44 -10.17
CA LEU A 30 16.85 5.78 -9.61
C LEU A 30 18.20 6.31 -9.15
N ASN A 31 18.60 7.49 -9.65
CA ASN A 31 19.89 8.11 -9.34
C ASN A 31 21.10 7.17 -9.54
N GLY A 32 21.11 6.43 -10.66
CA GLY A 32 22.16 5.47 -11.00
C GLY A 32 22.11 4.14 -10.23
N LYS A 33 21.28 4.03 -9.18
CA LYS A 33 21.13 2.83 -8.36
C LYS A 33 19.91 2.01 -8.77
N ASP A 34 20.08 0.69 -8.80
CA ASP A 34 18.98 -0.23 -9.01
C ASP A 34 18.15 -0.37 -7.73
N GLN A 35 16.86 -0.07 -7.81
CA GLN A 35 15.93 -0.16 -6.71
C GLN A 35 14.72 -1.02 -7.07
N ARG A 36 14.30 -1.88 -6.15
CA ARG A 36 13.06 -2.65 -6.28
C ARG A 36 11.90 -1.85 -5.73
N GLN A 37 10.81 -1.83 -6.48
CA GLN A 37 9.54 -1.27 -6.05
C GLN A 37 8.44 -2.31 -6.14
N TYR A 38 7.49 -2.19 -5.23
CA TYR A 38 6.35 -3.09 -5.10
C TYR A 38 5.08 -2.27 -5.21
N LEU A 39 4.15 -2.72 -6.04
CA LEU A 39 2.83 -2.11 -6.18
C LEU A 39 1.96 -2.58 -5.03
N VAL A 40 1.65 -1.66 -4.13
CA VAL A 40 0.96 -1.93 -2.88
C VAL A 40 -0.49 -1.54 -3.01
N ARG A 41 -1.37 -2.51 -2.73
CA ARG A 41 -2.80 -2.27 -2.58
C ARG A 41 -3.14 -2.09 -1.11
N PHE A 42 -3.83 -1.02 -0.79
CA PHE A 42 -4.28 -0.71 0.57
C PHE A 42 -5.68 -1.27 0.84
N LYS A 43 -6.00 -1.52 2.11
CA LYS A 43 -7.34 -1.95 2.51
C LYS A 43 -8.32 -0.80 2.29
N ASN A 44 -9.53 -1.16 1.85
CA ASN A 44 -10.64 -0.21 1.59
C ASN A 44 -10.31 0.88 0.55
N GLN A 45 -9.27 0.66 -0.28
CA GLN A 45 -8.89 1.51 -1.38
C GLN A 45 -9.05 0.74 -2.70
N THR A 46 -9.40 1.46 -3.76
CA THR A 46 -9.52 0.88 -5.11
C THR A 46 -8.15 0.69 -5.75
N ALA A 47 -8.10 -0.06 -6.85
CA ALA A 47 -6.88 -0.30 -7.62
C ALA A 47 -6.20 1.00 -8.09
N ASP A 48 -6.98 2.06 -8.31
CA ASP A 48 -6.52 3.37 -8.76
C ASP A 48 -5.67 4.10 -7.72
N LYS A 49 -5.78 3.68 -6.45
CA LYS A 49 -5.02 4.21 -5.32
C LYS A 49 -3.81 3.36 -4.96
N ASP A 50 -3.52 2.32 -5.73
CA ASP A 50 -2.32 1.51 -5.53
C ASP A 50 -1.07 2.38 -5.71
N LYS A 51 -0.08 2.23 -4.83
CA LYS A 51 1.16 3.00 -4.87
C LYS A 51 2.37 2.10 -5.04
N TRP A 52 3.34 2.54 -5.83
CA TRP A 52 4.66 1.90 -5.90
C TRP A 52 5.51 2.37 -4.72
N LEU A 53 5.81 1.44 -3.81
CA LEU A 53 6.67 1.71 -2.65
C LEU A 53 7.98 0.93 -2.77
N ALA A 54 9.04 1.53 -2.23
CA ALA A 54 10.31 0.84 -2.02
C ALA A 54 10.16 -0.26 -0.96
N GLU A 55 11.12 -1.19 -0.90
CA GLU A 55 11.15 -2.21 0.14
C GLU A 55 11.19 -1.58 1.55
N ASP A 56 12.02 -0.55 1.73
CA ASP A 56 12.16 0.18 3.00
C ASP A 56 10.93 1.02 3.39
N ALA A 57 10.11 1.40 2.40
CA ALA A 57 8.91 2.22 2.64
C ALA A 57 7.66 1.38 2.96
N LEU A 58 7.79 0.05 2.98
CA LEU A 58 6.70 -0.87 3.26
C LEU A 58 6.59 -1.17 4.76
N PRO A 59 5.52 -0.74 5.45
CA PRO A 59 5.26 -1.21 6.81
C PRO A 59 4.97 -2.71 6.80
N ASP A 60 5.66 -3.47 7.64
CA ASP A 60 5.60 -4.95 7.67
C ASP A 60 5.89 -5.60 6.31
N GLY A 61 6.70 -4.94 5.47
CA GLY A 61 6.94 -5.33 4.08
C GLY A 61 7.37 -6.78 3.92
N ASN A 62 8.19 -7.30 4.84
CA ASN A 62 8.68 -8.68 4.78
C ASN A 62 7.54 -9.72 4.78
N SER A 63 6.50 -9.53 5.58
CA SER A 63 5.33 -10.44 5.63
C SER A 63 4.58 -10.46 4.30
N TYR A 64 4.33 -9.28 3.72
CA TYR A 64 3.66 -9.16 2.43
C TYR A 64 4.51 -9.65 1.27
N LEU A 65 5.82 -9.41 1.30
CA LEU A 65 6.78 -9.87 0.30
C LEU A 65 6.90 -11.39 0.31
N ARG A 66 6.94 -12.03 1.48
CA ARG A 66 6.94 -13.50 1.58
C ARG A 66 5.70 -14.09 0.92
N ARG A 67 4.51 -13.55 1.20
CA ARG A 67 3.24 -13.97 0.57
C ARG A 67 3.26 -13.76 -0.94
N PHE A 68 3.70 -12.58 -1.39
CA PHE A 68 3.79 -12.25 -2.82
C PHE A 68 4.76 -13.16 -3.58
N ARG A 69 5.94 -13.43 -3.02
CA ARG A 69 6.95 -14.33 -3.60
C ARG A 69 6.47 -15.78 -3.62
N GLY A 70 5.77 -16.22 -2.58
CA GLY A 70 5.15 -17.54 -2.51
C GLY A 70 4.08 -17.74 -3.59
N SER A 71 3.22 -16.73 -3.78
CA SER A 71 2.15 -16.77 -4.80
C SER A 71 2.66 -16.80 -6.24
N LYS A 72 3.93 -16.48 -6.50
CA LYS A 72 4.53 -16.46 -7.85
C LYS A 72 5.30 -17.74 -8.21
N ARG A 73 5.43 -18.67 -7.25
CA ARG A 73 6.19 -19.91 -7.40
C ARG A 73 5.36 -21.10 -7.87
N THR A 74 4.03 -20.96 -7.87
CA THR A 74 3.08 -21.92 -8.48
C THR A 74 2.70 -21.41 -9.84
#